data_AF-A0A428SNR7-F1
#
_entry.id   AF-A0A428SNR7-F1
#
_cell.length_a   1.000
_cell.length_b   1.000
_cell.length_c   1.000
_cell.angle_alpha   90.00
_cell.angle_beta   90.00
_cell.angle_gamma   90.00
#
_symmetry.space_group_name_H-M   'P 1'
#
loop_
_entity.id
_entity.type
_entity.pdbx_description
1 polymer ?
#
loop_
_entity_poly.entity_id
_entity_poly.type
_entity_poly.pdbx_seq_one_letter_code
_entity_poly.pdbx_strand_id
1 'polypeptide(L)'
;MEGLGVAANVIAVVDLSVKVIAWLSEYAQDVKNSKPERARLLQAATQLNSVSQHVQQLLQSPRGAKLHASRKLAQAMGDGKAQLFWLEGLLSNRGRFSSLMWSFQKKKVEEAILELERCTGIVHNVLQVDVADVILKMDDKAEKRPTKGRSRPTEDGG
;
A
#
# COMPACT_ATOMS: atom_id res chain seq x y z
N MET A 1 8.47 -0.05 -19.03
CA MET A 1 9.14 -1.02 -18.11
C MET A 1 8.90 -0.69 -16.64
N GLU A 2 8.33 0.47 -16.29
CA GLU A 2 8.16 0.89 -14.88
C GLU A 2 7.04 0.13 -14.12
N GLY A 3 5.91 -0.20 -14.78
CA GLY A 3 4.77 -0.87 -14.13
C GLY A 3 5.04 -2.31 -13.64
N LEU A 4 5.89 -3.08 -14.33
CA LEU A 4 6.28 -4.43 -13.92
C LEU A 4 7.10 -4.41 -12.62
N GLY A 5 7.96 -3.38 -12.45
CA GLY A 5 8.73 -3.18 -11.22
C GLY A 5 7.83 -2.86 -10.03
N VAL A 6 6.76 -2.08 -10.24
CA VAL A 6 5.81 -1.75 -9.16
C VAL A 6 5.03 -2.99 -8.72
N ALA A 7 4.46 -3.76 -9.65
CA ALA A 7 3.70 -4.96 -9.30
C ALA A 7 4.55 -5.98 -8.53
N ALA A 8 5.81 -6.20 -8.95
CA ALA A 8 6.74 -7.07 -8.22
C ALA A 8 7.06 -6.56 -6.82
N ASN A 9 7.28 -5.25 -6.66
CA ASN A 9 7.52 -4.65 -5.34
C ASN A 9 6.29 -4.77 -4.43
N VAL A 10 5.07 -4.55 -4.95
CA VAL A 10 3.82 -4.70 -4.18
C VAL A 10 3.68 -6.13 -3.66
N ILE A 11 3.88 -7.14 -4.50
CA ILE A 11 3.83 -8.56 -4.10
C ILE A 11 4.86 -8.83 -2.99
N ALA A 12 6.10 -8.36 -3.17
CA ALA A 12 7.14 -8.54 -2.18
C ALA A 12 6.82 -7.85 -0.84
N VAL A 13 6.23 -6.65 -0.85
CA VAL A 13 5.78 -5.96 0.38
C VAL A 13 4.70 -6.77 1.08
N VAL A 14 3.73 -7.32 0.35
CA VAL A 14 2.67 -8.16 0.93
C VAL A 14 3.30 -9.38 1.62
N ASP A 15 4.17 -10.12 0.92
CA ASP A 15 4.77 -11.35 1.44
C ASP A 15 5.69 -11.08 2.64
N LEU A 16 6.55 -10.06 2.56
CA LEU A 16 7.48 -9.72 3.65
C LEU A 16 6.74 -9.20 4.88
N SER A 17 5.71 -8.37 4.73
CA SER A 17 4.93 -7.89 5.87
C SER A 17 4.26 -9.04 6.62
N VAL A 18 3.72 -10.04 5.92
CA VAL A 18 3.11 -11.22 6.58
C VAL A 18 4.13 -11.92 7.47
N LYS A 19 5.37 -12.12 6.97
CA LYS A 19 6.44 -12.73 7.76
C LYS A 19 6.81 -11.89 8.98
N VAL A 20 7.03 -10.59 8.79
CA VAL A 20 7.37 -9.66 9.88
C VAL A 20 6.27 -9.65 10.96
N ILE A 21 4.99 -9.58 10.54
CA ILE A 21 3.84 -9.64 11.44
C ILE A 21 3.79 -10.96 12.21
N ALA A 22 4.02 -12.09 11.54
CA ALA A 22 4.05 -13.41 12.19
C ALA A 22 5.15 -13.47 13.26
N TRP A 23 6.37 -13.04 12.93
CA TRP A 23 7.48 -12.96 13.89
C TRP A 23 7.14 -12.07 15.09
N LEU A 24 6.54 -10.90 14.84
CA LEU A 24 6.12 -9.98 15.88
C LEU A 24 4.92 -10.50 16.68
N SER A 25 4.20 -11.51 16.22
CA SER A 25 3.01 -12.07 16.88
C SER A 25 3.35 -13.34 17.69
N GLU A 26 4.25 -14.19 17.19
CA GLU A 26 4.67 -15.45 17.86
C GLU A 26 5.31 -15.20 19.24
N TYR A 27 5.89 -14.02 19.49
CA TYR A 27 6.55 -13.68 20.76
C TYR A 27 5.63 -13.00 21.80
N ALA A 28 4.31 -13.15 21.72
CA ALA A 28 3.37 -12.46 22.63
C ALA A 28 3.51 -12.88 24.12
N GLN A 29 4.24 -13.97 24.42
CA GLN A 29 4.40 -14.47 25.79
C GLN A 29 5.60 -13.89 26.55
N ASP A 30 6.64 -13.37 25.89
CA ASP A 30 7.95 -13.14 26.55
C ASP A 30 8.24 -11.70 27.00
N VAL A 31 7.35 -10.73 26.75
CA VAL A 31 7.75 -9.32 26.78
C VAL A 31 6.79 -8.42 27.55
N LYS A 32 6.85 -8.50 28.88
CA LYS A 32 6.18 -7.54 29.76
C LYS A 32 6.76 -6.10 29.65
N ASN A 33 7.97 -5.90 29.08
CA ASN A 33 8.71 -4.62 29.15
C ASN A 33 9.11 -3.92 27.81
N SER A 34 8.82 -4.43 26.61
CA SER A 34 9.13 -3.76 25.31
C SER A 34 7.89 -3.33 24.48
N LYS A 35 6.73 -3.26 25.12
CA LYS A 35 5.41 -3.23 24.48
C LYS A 35 5.14 -2.10 23.46
N PRO A 36 5.52 -0.82 23.66
CA PRO A 36 5.02 0.25 22.80
C PRO A 36 5.65 0.25 21.39
N GLU A 37 6.97 0.07 21.30
CA GLU A 37 7.69 0.10 20.03
C GLU A 37 7.36 -1.12 19.16
N ARG A 38 7.30 -2.30 19.78
CA ARG A 38 6.88 -3.53 19.09
C ARG A 38 5.43 -3.44 18.62
N ALA A 39 4.52 -2.91 19.44
CA ALA A 39 3.12 -2.71 19.04
C ALA A 39 3.01 -1.73 17.87
N ARG A 40 3.79 -0.63 17.89
CA ARG A 40 3.81 0.33 16.80
C ARG A 40 4.41 -0.26 15.52
N LEU A 41 5.48 -1.04 15.62
CA LEU A 41 6.04 -1.76 14.47
C LEU A 41 5.04 -2.76 13.88
N LEU A 42 4.38 -3.54 14.73
CA LEU A 42 3.33 -4.47 14.30
C LEU A 42 2.20 -3.71 13.58
N GLN A 43 1.76 -2.58 14.15
CA GLN A 43 0.74 -1.73 13.54
C GLN A 43 1.20 -1.17 12.19
N ALA A 44 2.40 -0.59 12.09
CA ALA A 44 2.93 -0.01 10.87
C ALA A 44 3.07 -1.07 9.75
N ALA A 45 3.60 -2.26 10.07
CA ALA A 45 3.71 -3.36 9.13
C ALA A 45 2.32 -3.88 8.67
N THR A 46 1.36 -3.98 9.59
CA THR A 46 -0.03 -4.40 9.29
C THR A 46 -0.74 -3.39 8.39
N GLN A 47 -0.60 -2.10 8.68
CA GLN A 47 -1.17 -1.04 7.86
C GLN A 47 -0.59 -1.09 6.46
N LEU A 48 0.74 -1.09 6.31
CA LEU A 48 1.38 -1.16 4.99
C LEU A 48 0.97 -2.43 4.22
N ASN A 49 0.86 -3.58 4.89
CA ASN A 49 0.36 -4.81 4.27
C ASN A 49 -1.05 -4.64 3.71
N SER A 50 -1.98 -4.12 4.52
CA SER A 50 -3.39 -3.96 4.15
C SER A 50 -3.54 -3.06 2.92
N VAL A 51 -2.91 -1.88 2.92
CA VAL A 51 -2.97 -1.00 1.75
C VAL A 51 -2.27 -1.63 0.53
N SER A 52 -1.17 -2.36 0.72
CA SER A 52 -0.49 -3.04 -0.39
C SER A 52 -1.31 -4.18 -1.00
N GLN A 53 -2.09 -4.91 -0.19
CA GLN A 53 -3.05 -5.90 -0.67
C GLN A 53 -4.14 -5.26 -1.52
N HIS A 54 -4.66 -4.10 -1.12
CA HIS A 54 -5.62 -3.36 -1.95
C HIS A 54 -4.98 -2.93 -3.28
N VAL A 55 -3.74 -2.42 -3.27
CA VAL A 55 -3.02 -2.10 -4.51
C VAL A 55 -2.84 -3.35 -5.39
N GLN A 56 -2.47 -4.49 -4.80
CA GLN A 56 -2.31 -5.75 -5.52
C GLN A 56 -3.62 -6.18 -6.20
N GLN A 57 -4.74 -6.15 -5.48
CA GLN A 57 -6.06 -6.48 -6.02
C GLN A 57 -6.47 -5.51 -7.13
N LEU A 58 -6.20 -4.22 -6.96
CA LEU A 58 -6.48 -3.21 -7.98
C LEU A 58 -5.69 -3.52 -9.25
N LEU A 59 -4.37 -3.76 -9.15
CA LEU A 59 -3.50 -4.09 -10.27
C LEU A 59 -3.91 -5.38 -10.99
N GLN A 60 -4.45 -6.36 -10.28
CA GLN A 60 -4.96 -7.62 -10.84
C GLN A 60 -6.35 -7.49 -11.47
N SER A 61 -7.09 -6.42 -11.15
CA SER A 61 -8.44 -6.20 -11.67
C SER A 61 -8.43 -5.67 -13.11
N PRO A 62 -9.52 -5.87 -13.90
CA PRO A 62 -9.68 -5.22 -15.20
C PRO A 62 -9.65 -3.68 -15.13
N ARG A 63 -9.95 -3.10 -13.97
CA ARG A 63 -9.85 -1.66 -13.70
C ARG A 63 -8.42 -1.24 -13.34
N GLY A 64 -7.54 -2.18 -12.98
CA GLY A 64 -6.13 -1.98 -12.71
C GLY A 64 -5.34 -1.41 -13.88
N ALA A 65 -5.80 -1.68 -15.11
CA ALA A 65 -5.29 -1.05 -16.32
C ALA A 65 -5.43 0.49 -16.32
N LYS A 66 -6.25 1.06 -15.42
CA LYS A 66 -6.41 2.52 -15.23
C LYS A 66 -5.58 3.09 -14.09
N LEU A 67 -4.99 2.25 -13.23
CA LEU A 67 -4.14 2.74 -12.15
C LEU A 67 -2.82 3.19 -12.76
N HIS A 68 -2.64 4.49 -12.93
CA HIS A 68 -1.40 5.04 -13.40
C HIS A 68 -0.38 4.90 -12.27
N ALA A 69 0.39 3.81 -12.25
CA ALA A 69 1.40 3.56 -11.23
C ALA A 69 2.38 4.74 -11.17
N SER A 70 2.13 5.68 -10.27
CA SER A 70 2.91 6.91 -10.19
C SER A 70 4.32 6.58 -9.73
N ARG A 71 5.28 7.44 -10.09
CA ARG A 71 6.65 7.33 -9.58
C ARG A 71 6.70 7.28 -8.05
N LYS A 72 5.77 7.98 -7.38
CA LYS A 72 5.63 8.00 -5.93
C LYS A 72 5.18 6.63 -5.38
N LEU A 73 4.23 5.96 -6.04
CA LEU A 73 3.81 4.61 -5.67
C LEU A 73 4.96 3.61 -5.86
N ALA A 74 5.65 3.68 -6.99
CA ALA A 74 6.80 2.84 -7.28
C ALA A 74 7.89 2.96 -6.22
N GLN A 75 8.21 4.21 -5.85
CA GLN A 75 9.19 4.52 -4.82
C GLN A 75 8.74 4.01 -3.44
N ALA A 76 7.50 4.33 -3.01
CA ALA A 76 7.00 3.89 -1.70
C ALA A 76 6.99 2.36 -1.57
N MET A 77 6.63 1.61 -2.62
CA MET A 77 6.67 0.15 -2.60
C MET A 77 8.10 -0.39 -2.58
N GLY A 78 9.05 0.28 -3.25
CA GLY A 78 10.46 -0.05 -3.19
C GLY A 78 11.07 0.18 -1.81
N ASP A 79 10.81 1.35 -1.22
CA ASP A 79 11.30 1.76 0.09
C ASP A 79 10.72 0.85 1.19
N GLY A 80 9.40 0.62 1.18
CA GLY A 80 8.73 -0.29 2.10
C GLY A 80 9.26 -1.72 2.03
N LYS A 81 9.52 -2.23 0.81
CA LYS A 81 10.13 -3.55 0.61
C LYS A 81 11.51 -3.64 1.25
N ALA A 82 12.35 -2.61 1.07
CA ALA A 82 13.70 -2.60 1.62
C ALA A 82 13.68 -2.64 3.16
N GLN A 83 12.80 -1.85 3.79
CA GLN A 83 12.64 -1.84 5.24
C GLN A 83 12.12 -3.18 5.78
N LEU A 84 11.09 -3.75 5.14
CA LEU A 84 10.54 -5.05 5.55
C LEU A 84 11.54 -6.19 5.36
N PHE A 85 12.35 -6.15 4.31
CA PHE A 85 13.41 -7.14 4.10
C PHE A 85 14.48 -7.05 5.18
N TRP A 86 14.90 -5.83 5.54
CA TRP A 86 15.83 -5.62 6.65
C TRP A 86 15.21 -6.08 7.99
N LEU A 87 13.94 -5.78 8.25
CA LEU A 87 13.22 -6.21 9.44
C LEU A 87 13.07 -7.73 9.51
N GLU A 88 12.78 -8.41 8.39
CA GLU A 88 12.67 -9.87 8.34
C GLU A 88 14.04 -10.52 8.59
N GLY A 89 15.10 -10.00 7.97
CA GLY A 89 16.46 -10.49 8.19
C GLY A 89 16.98 -10.20 9.59
N LEU A 90 16.56 -9.06 10.17
CA LEU A 90 16.71 -8.79 11.59
C LEU A 90 16.01 -9.94 12.31
N LEU A 91 14.65 -10.04 12.23
CA LEU A 91 13.69 -10.88 13.01
C LEU A 91 13.89 -12.40 12.91
N SER A 92 14.41 -12.88 11.79
CA SER A 92 14.57 -14.32 11.56
C SER A 92 15.75 -14.94 12.33
N ASN A 93 16.69 -14.13 12.82
CA ASN A 93 17.87 -14.63 13.55
C ASN A 93 17.60 -14.84 15.05
N ARG A 94 16.82 -15.89 15.35
CA ARG A 94 16.27 -16.24 16.69
C ARG A 94 17.28 -16.22 17.86
N GLY A 95 18.57 -16.49 17.63
CA GLY A 95 19.59 -16.55 18.68
C GLY A 95 20.14 -15.19 19.14
N ARG A 96 19.94 -14.12 18.37
CA ARG A 96 20.42 -12.76 18.69
C ARG A 96 19.31 -11.82 19.17
N PHE A 97 18.05 -12.24 19.16
CA PHE A 97 16.88 -11.47 19.63
C PHE A 97 16.65 -11.45 21.13
N SER A 98 17.73 -11.49 21.89
CA SER A 98 17.68 -10.97 23.25
C SER A 98 17.17 -9.51 23.23
N SER A 99 16.44 -9.09 24.28
CA SER A 99 16.06 -7.68 24.49
C SER A 99 17.24 -6.70 24.36
N LEU A 100 18.47 -7.19 24.53
CA LEU A 100 19.74 -6.49 24.33
C LEU A 100 20.02 -6.06 22.88
N MET A 101 19.66 -6.86 21.88
CA MET A 101 19.82 -6.42 20.48
C MET A 101 18.72 -5.43 20.06
N TRP A 102 17.52 -5.58 20.64
CA TRP A 102 16.46 -4.60 20.47
C TRP A 102 16.87 -3.22 21.01
N SER A 103 17.45 -3.18 22.21
CA SER A 103 17.95 -1.92 22.78
C SER A 103 19.10 -1.31 21.97
N PHE A 104 19.95 -2.14 21.36
CA PHE A 104 21.05 -1.66 20.52
C PHE A 104 20.60 -1.15 19.13
N GLN A 105 19.50 -1.69 18.58
CA GLN A 105 18.98 -1.33 17.26
C GLN A 105 17.74 -0.41 17.32
N LYS A 106 17.31 0.03 18.50
CA LYS A 106 16.12 0.85 18.73
C LYS A 106 15.96 2.01 17.75
N LYS A 107 17.05 2.76 17.49
CA LYS A 107 17.02 3.89 16.55
C LYS A 107 16.68 3.45 15.12
N LYS A 108 17.27 2.35 14.66
CA LYS A 108 17.03 1.82 13.30
C LYS A 108 15.65 1.19 13.17
N VAL A 109 15.15 0.56 14.23
CA VAL A 109 13.78 0.07 14.28
C VAL A 109 12.80 1.24 14.21
N GLU A 110 13.02 2.30 14.98
CA GLU A 110 12.22 3.52 14.93
C GLU A 110 12.24 4.18 13.53
N GLU A 111 13.41 4.27 12.89
CA GLU A 111 13.55 4.73 11.51
C GLU A 111 12.75 3.85 10.53
N ALA A 112 12.81 2.53 10.69
CA ALA A 112 12.02 1.61 9.88
C ALA A 112 10.52 1.81 10.10
N ILE A 113 10.05 1.97 11.35
CA ILE A 113 8.64 2.25 11.66
C ILE A 113 8.17 3.51 10.94
N LEU A 114 8.90 4.61 11.09
CA LEU A 114 8.57 5.90 10.45
C LEU A 114 8.52 5.77 8.93
N GLU A 115 9.42 4.98 8.35
CA GLU A 115 9.47 4.75 6.91
C GLU A 115 8.28 3.91 6.41
N LEU A 116 7.86 2.88 7.15
CA LEU A 116 6.65 2.11 6.84
C LEU A 116 5.38 2.97 6.93
N GLU A 117 5.27 3.83 7.94
CA GLU A 117 4.18 4.79 8.10
C GLU A 117 4.16 5.81 6.94
N ARG A 118 5.34 6.34 6.56
CA ARG A 118 5.49 7.25 5.41
C ARG A 118 5.05 6.58 4.11
N CYS A 119 5.50 5.35 3.87
CA CYS A 119 5.09 4.57 2.69
C CYS A 119 3.57 4.38 2.67
N THR A 120 2.96 3.99 3.78
CA THR A 120 1.51 3.84 3.94
C THR A 120 0.76 5.13 3.57
N GLY A 121 1.23 6.28 4.06
CA GLY A 121 0.65 7.59 3.76
C GLY A 121 0.74 7.95 2.27
N ILE A 122 1.89 7.69 1.64
CA ILE A 122 2.07 7.95 0.20
C ILE A 122 1.14 7.08 -0.63
N VAL A 123 1.01 5.79 -0.30
CA VAL A 123 0.15 4.89 -1.06
C VAL A 123 -1.31 5.32 -0.96
N HIS A 124 -1.79 5.67 0.25
CA HIS A 124 -3.15 6.22 0.40
C HIS A 124 -3.36 7.50 -0.42
N ASN A 125 -2.41 8.43 -0.37
CA ASN A 125 -2.51 9.68 -1.12
C ASN A 125 -2.58 9.44 -2.64
N VAL A 126 -1.70 8.58 -3.17
CA VAL A 126 -1.71 8.25 -4.61
C VAL A 126 -3.03 7.60 -5.01
N LEU A 127 -3.52 6.62 -4.22
CA LEU A 127 -4.79 5.97 -4.52
C LEU A 127 -5.97 6.94 -4.50
N GLN A 128 -6.01 7.91 -3.58
CA GLN A 128 -7.04 8.94 -3.54
C GLN A 128 -7.00 9.85 -4.78
N VAL A 129 -5.80 10.24 -5.22
CA VAL A 129 -5.62 11.05 -6.44
C VAL A 129 -6.08 10.28 -7.68
N ASP A 130 -5.72 9.00 -7.80
CA ASP A 130 -6.11 8.16 -8.93
C ASP A 130 -7.64 7.95 -8.98
N VAL A 131 -8.29 7.78 -7.83
CA VAL A 131 -9.76 7.70 -7.74
C VAL A 131 -10.40 9.01 -8.19
N ALA A 132 -9.88 10.16 -7.76
CA ALA A 132 -10.41 11.48 -8.16
C ALA A 132 -10.30 11.70 -9.68
N ASP A 133 -9.17 11.35 -10.29
CA ASP A 133 -8.97 11.45 -11.74
C ASP A 133 -9.98 10.58 -12.52
N VAL A 134 -10.28 9.37 -12.04
CA VAL A 134 -11.30 8.50 -12.65
C VAL A 134 -12.70 9.11 -12.56
N ILE A 135 -13.07 9.71 -11.42
CA ILE A 135 -14.36 10.36 -11.22
C ILE A 135 -14.51 11.55 -12.17
N LEU A 136 -13.52 12.45 -12.21
CA LEU A 136 -13.54 13.63 -13.08
C LEU A 136 -13.67 13.25 -14.57
N LYS A 137 -12.99 12.19 -15.00
CA LYS A 137 -13.11 11.65 -16.37
C LYS A 137 -14.49 11.05 -16.68
N MET A 138 -15.24 10.63 -15.68
CA MET A 138 -16.61 10.13 -15.85
C MET A 138 -17.61 11.28 -16.00
N ASP A 139 -17.45 12.35 -15.22
CA ASP A 139 -18.29 13.56 -15.33
C ASP A 139 -18.12 14.24 -16.69
N ASP A 140 -16.88 14.39 -17.17
CA ASP A 140 -16.58 14.90 -18.51
C ASP A 140 -17.24 14.09 -19.63
N LYS A 141 -17.39 12.76 -19.46
CA LYS A 141 -18.05 11.89 -20.43
C LYS A 141 -19.57 11.95 -20.35
N ALA A 142 -20.13 12.23 -19.17
CA ALA A 142 -21.57 12.40 -19.00
C ALA A 142 -22.04 13.69 -19.69
N GLU A 143 -21.26 14.78 -19.57
CA GLU A 143 -21.57 16.07 -20.18
C GLU A 143 -21.40 16.06 -21.71
N LYS A 144 -20.45 15.26 -22.24
CA LYS A 144 -20.22 15.14 -23.68
C LYS A 144 -21.17 14.19 -24.41
N ARG A 145 -22.23 13.66 -23.78
CA ARG A 145 -23.27 12.88 -24.49
C ARG A 145 -24.22 13.84 -25.22
N PRO A 146 -24.21 13.91 -26.58
CA PRO A 146 -25.22 14.68 -27.29
C PRO A 146 -26.60 14.06 -27.02
N THR A 147 -27.55 14.89 -26.62
CA THR A 147 -28.97 14.58 -26.57
C THR A 147 -29.45 14.26 -27.98
N LYS A 148 -29.39 12.97 -28.37
CA LYS A 148 -29.89 12.51 -29.66
C LYS A 148 -31.42 12.62 -29.67
N GLY A 149 -31.90 13.75 -30.18
CA GLY A 149 -33.12 13.94 -30.96
C GLY A 149 -34.43 13.38 -30.40
N ARG A 150 -35.21 14.23 -29.72
CA ARG A 150 -36.68 14.14 -29.77
C ARG A 150 -37.17 15.05 -30.89
N SER A 151 -37.03 14.60 -32.13
CA SER A 151 -37.71 15.25 -33.27
C SER A 151 -39.21 14.99 -33.10
N ARG A 152 -39.97 16.06 -32.82
CA ARG A 152 -41.44 16.06 -32.97
C ARG A 152 -41.75 15.86 -34.46
N PRO A 153 -42.65 14.95 -34.84
CA PRO A 153 -43.22 14.98 -36.17
C PRO A 153 -44.02 16.28 -36.30
N THR A 154 -43.65 17.06 -37.30
CA THR A 154 -44.44 18.19 -37.80
C THR A 154 -45.81 17.69 -38.23
N GLU A 155 -46.84 18.46 -37.84
CA GLU A 155 -48.14 18.45 -38.49
C GLU A 155 -47.95 18.50 -40.00
N ASP A 156 -48.59 17.56 -40.71
CA ASP A 156 -48.94 17.75 -42.11
C ASP A 156 -50.40 17.33 -42.30
N GLY A 157 -51.10 18.15 -43.08
CA GLY A 157 -52.54 18.29 -43.09
C GLY A 157 -53.31 17.21 -43.87
N GLY A 158 -54.62 17.27 -43.69
CA GLY A 158 -55.65 16.50 -44.38
C GLY A 158 -57.02 16.83 -43.81
#